data_AF-A0A838U0P7-F1
#
_entry.id   AF-A0A838U0P7-F1
#
_cell.length_a   1.000
_cell.length_b   1.000
_cell.length_c   1.000
_cell.angle_alpha   90.00
_cell.angle_beta   90.00
_cell.angle_gamma   90.00
#
_symmetry.space_group_name_H-M   'P 1'
#
loop_
_entity.id
_entity.type
_entity.pdbx_description
1 polymer ?
#
loop_
_entity_poly.entity_id
_entity_poly.type
_entity_poly.pdbx_seq_one_letter_code
_entity_poly.pdbx_strand_id
1 'polypeptide(L)' 'MSDEEKITFNTHFRQVPGLGLVAVVPKEWLNKKVKFEYEEKEFETDVMYRGKRSIIRLNYKSASGGPVTVKLLN' A
#
# COMPACT_ATOMS: atom_id res chain seq x y z
N MET A 1 -21.80 -7.59 -17.49
CA MET A 1 -21.15 -7.96 -16.21
C MET A 1 -19.88 -7.13 -16.18
N SER A 2 -19.84 -6.08 -15.37
CA SER A 2 -18.67 -5.19 -15.38
C SER A 2 -17.54 -5.91 -14.69
N ASP A 3 -16.53 -6.25 -15.48
CA ASP A 3 -15.22 -6.72 -15.04
C ASP A 3 -14.58 -5.65 -14.14
N GLU A 4 -15.00 -5.60 -12.88
CA GLU A 4 -14.13 -5.16 -11.80
C GLU A 4 -12.99 -6.18 -11.74
N GLU A 5 -12.05 -6.10 -12.68
CA GLU A 5 -10.72 -6.63 -12.47
C GLU A 5 -10.30 -6.10 -11.11
N LYS A 6 -10.27 -6.98 -10.11
CA LYS A 6 -9.79 -6.66 -8.77
C LYS A 6 -8.31 -6.32 -8.94
N ILE A 7 -8.01 -5.04 -9.18
CA ILE A 7 -6.65 -4.51 -9.34
C ILE A 7 -5.96 -4.63 -7.97
N THR A 8 -5.51 -5.85 -7.70
CA THR A 8 -4.85 -6.28 -6.47
C THR A 8 -3.37 -6.41 -6.76
N PHE A 9 -2.54 -6.01 -5.81
CA PHE A 9 -1.10 -6.04 -5.94
C PHE A 9 -0.47 -6.56 -4.66
N ASN A 10 0.26 -7.67 -4.76
CA ASN A 10 0.99 -8.26 -3.65
C ASN A 10 2.34 -7.57 -3.52
N THR A 11 2.61 -7.03 -2.33
CA THR A 11 3.84 -6.32 -2.02
C THR A 11 4.24 -6.60 -0.57
N HIS A 12 5.28 -5.92 -0.08
CA HIS A 12 5.77 -6.09 1.28
C HIS A 12 6.00 -4.73 1.93
N PHE A 13 5.48 -4.55 3.13
CA PHE A 13 5.88 -3.46 4.00
C PHE A 13 7.32 -3.65 4.47
N ARG A 14 8.10 -2.59 4.41
CA ARG A 14 9.46 -2.51 4.95
C ARG A 14 9.56 -1.33 5.88
N GLN A 15 10.27 -1.50 6.99
CA GLN A 15 10.57 -0.41 7.90
C GLN A 15 11.54 0.56 7.24
N VAL A 16 11.14 1.83 7.14
CA VAL A 16 11.99 2.91 6.62
C VAL A 16 12.21 3.95 7.73
N PRO A 17 13.47 4.21 8.12
CA PRO A 17 13.78 5.24 9.12
C PRO A 17 13.13 6.59 8.77
N GLY A 18 12.48 7.21 9.76
CA GLY A 18 11.78 8.50 9.61
C GLY A 18 10.40 8.43 8.93
N LEU A 19 9.99 7.28 8.38
CA LEU A 19 8.71 7.13 7.66
C LEU A 19 7.88 5.93 8.08
N GLY A 20 8.39 5.04 8.93
CA GLY A 20 7.63 3.86 9.36
C GLY A 20 7.55 2.80 8.28
N LEU A 21 6.45 2.04 8.25
CA LEU A 21 6.26 0.96 7.29
C LEU A 21 5.85 1.51 5.92
N VAL A 22 6.58 1.11 4.89
CA VAL A 22 6.37 1.54 3.50
C VAL A 22 6.33 0.32 2.59
N ALA A 23 5.35 0.28 1.69
CA ALA A 23 5.28 -0.71 0.62
C ALA A 23 5.29 0.00 -0.74
N VAL A 24 5.97 -0.60 -1.72
CA VAL A 24 6.00 -0.10 -3.10
C VAL A 24 4.80 -0.67 -3.85
N VAL A 25 4.15 0.17 -4.64
CA VAL A 25 2.97 -0.17 -5.46
C VAL A 25 3.19 0.28 -6.91
N PRO A 26 2.36 -0.16 -7.88
CA PRO A 26 2.49 0.24 -9.27
C PRO A 26 2.50 1.75 -9.47
N LYS A 27 3.24 2.24 -10.47
CA LYS A 27 3.41 3.67 -10.71
C LYS A 27 2.09 4.32 -11.12
N GLU A 28 1.28 3.59 -11.85
CA GLU A 28 -0.03 3.95 -12.41
C GLU A 28 -1.07 4.21 -11.31
N TRP A 29 -0.77 3.83 -10.07
CA TRP A 29 -1.63 4.07 -8.91
C TRP A 29 -1.32 5.38 -8.19
N LEU A 30 -0.30 6.13 -8.63
CA LEU A 30 0.04 7.42 -8.02
C LEU A 30 -1.19 8.35 -7.95
N ASN A 31 -1.39 8.98 -6.79
CA ASN A 31 -2.55 9.83 -6.47
C ASN A 31 -3.91 9.11 -6.46
N LYS A 32 -3.94 7.78 -6.45
CA LYS A 32 -5.16 6.99 -6.23
C LYS A 32 -5.24 6.52 -4.78
N LYS A 33 -6.45 6.20 -4.34
CA LYS A 33 -6.68 5.55 -3.04
C LYS A 33 -6.55 4.04 -3.16
N VAL A 34 -6.04 3.43 -2.10
CA VAL A 34 -5.96 1.98 -1.98
C VAL A 34 -6.50 1.50 -0.63
N LYS A 35 -6.88 0.23 -0.58
CA LYS A 35 -7.26 -0.49 0.63
C LYS A 35 -6.39 -1.73 0.81
N PHE A 36 -6.01 -2.06 2.04
CA PHE A 36 -5.29 -3.28 2.34
C PHE A 36 -5.56 -3.75 3.78
N GLU A 37 -5.30 -5.03 4.05
CA GLU A 37 -5.35 -5.60 5.40
C GLU A 37 -3.93 -5.86 5.90
N TYR A 38 -3.65 -5.49 7.14
CA TYR A 38 -2.38 -5.73 7.80
C TYR A 38 -2.61 -6.01 9.28
N GLU A 39 -2.07 -7.11 9.80
CA GLU A 39 -2.28 -7.56 11.19
C GLU A 39 -3.77 -7.54 11.60
N GLU A 40 -4.62 -8.17 10.78
CA GLU A 40 -6.08 -8.30 10.99
C GLU A 40 -6.83 -6.96 11.06
N LYS A 41 -6.23 -5.87 10.55
CA LYS A 41 -6.84 -4.54 10.46
C LYS A 41 -6.87 -4.05 9.03
N GLU A 42 -8.00 -3.50 8.61
CA GLU A 42 -8.13 -2.84 7.32
C GLU A 42 -7.67 -1.38 7.38
N PHE A 43 -6.99 -0.95 6.33
CA PHE A 43 -6.48 0.41 6.17
C PHE A 43 -6.81 0.92 4.77
N GLU A 44 -7.03 2.24 4.70
CA GLU A 44 -7.13 2.98 3.44
C GLU A 44 -6.11 4.12 3.44
N THR A 45 -5.44 4.32 2.31
CA THR A 45 -4.45 5.40 2.18
C THR A 45 -4.28 5.81 0.73
N ASP A 46 -3.74 7.01 0.52
CA ASP A 46 -3.36 7.50 -0.79
C ASP A 46 -1.98 6.99 -1.20
N VAL A 47 -1.83 6.68 -2.49
CA VAL A 47 -0.52 6.34 -3.06
C VAL A 47 0.27 7.63 -3.29
N MET A 48 1.46 7.69 -2.72
CA MET A 48 2.34 8.85 -2.76
C MET A 48 3.60 8.60 -3.60
N TYR A 49 4.25 9.66 -4.06
CA TYR A 49 5.53 9.56 -4.77
C TYR A 49 6.71 9.79 -3.81
N ARG A 50 7.73 8.92 -3.88
CA ARG A 50 8.97 9.14 -3.15
C ARG A 50 10.19 8.63 -3.91
N GLY A 51 11.16 9.52 -4.15
CA GLY A 51 12.51 9.20 -4.62
C GLY A 51 12.60 8.45 -5.97
N LYS A 52 11.50 8.30 -6.72
CA LYS A 52 11.27 7.57 -7.99
C LYS A 52 10.23 6.43 -7.93
N ARG A 53 9.63 6.13 -6.77
CA ARG A 53 8.65 5.05 -6.62
C ARG A 53 7.31 5.56 -6.10
N SER A 54 6.23 4.92 -6.56
CA SER A 54 4.92 5.05 -5.93
C SER A 54 4.87 4.13 -4.71
N ILE A 55 4.45 4.68 -3.58
CA ILE A 55 4.46 3.98 -2.29
C ILE A 55 3.17 4.21 -1.52
N ILE A 56 2.88 3.28 -0.62
CA ILE A 56 1.90 3.46 0.44
C ILE A 56 2.63 3.41 1.78
N ARG A 57 2.17 4.22 2.73
CA ARG A 57 2.75 4.31 4.06
C ARG A 57 1.71 3.86 5.08
N LEU A 58 2.11 2.93 5.94
CA LEU A 58 1.31 2.52 7.08
C LEU A 58 1.82 3.24 8.33
N ASN A 59 1.06 4.21 8.82
CA ASN A 59 1.30 4.89 10.09
C ASN A 59 0.76 4.06 11.28
N TYR A 60 1.24 2.82 11.36
CA TYR A 60 0.92 1.90 12.46
C TYR A 60 2.21 1.53 13.18
N LYS A 61 2.17 1.52 14.52
CA LYS A 61 3.32 1.12 15.35
C LYS A 61 3.41 -0.42 15.34
N SER A 62 3.92 -0.98 14.25
CA SER A 62 4.36 -2.38 14.19
C SER A 62 5.89 -2.44 14.16
N ALA A 63 6.45 -3.44 14.83
CA ALA A 63 7.89 -3.64 14.95
C ALA A 63 8.48 -4.38 13.73
N SER A 64 7.64 -4.96 12.89
CA SER A 64 8.05 -5.78 11.75
C SER A 64 7.27 -5.41 10.50
N GLY A 65 7.96 -5.40 9.36
CA GLY A 65 7.29 -5.41 8.07
C GLY A 65 6.69 -6.79 7.76
N GLY A 66 6.02 -6.91 6.61
CA GLY A 66 5.36 -8.15 6.23
C GLY A 66 4.73 -8.08 4.84
N PRO A 67 4.35 -9.23 4.27
CA PRO A 67 3.58 -9.27 3.03
C PRO A 67 2.24 -8.54 3.21
N VAL A 68 1.78 -7.90 2.15
CA VAL A 68 0.48 -7.22 2.11
C VAL A 68 -0.11 -7.30 0.70
N THR A 69 -1.41 -7.53 0.62
CA THR A 69 -2.18 -7.41 -0.63
C THR A 69 -2.90 -6.09 -0.63
N VAL A 70 -2.58 -5.25 -1.61
CA VAL A 70 -3.14 -3.91 -1.77
C VAL A 70 -4.17 -3.92 -2.89
N LYS A 71 -5.34 -3.34 -2.65
CA LYS A 71 -6.43 -3.20 -3.62
C LYS A 71 -6.55 -1.74 -4.02
N LEU A 72 -6.59 -1.47 -5.32
CA LEU A 72 -6.93 -0.14 -5.81
C LEU A 72 -8.41 0.15 -5.57
N LEU A 73 -8.72 1.33 -5.04
CA LEU A 73 -10.08 1.84 -4.96
C LEU A 73 -10.33 2.71 -6.21
N ASN A 74 -11.34 2.35 -7.00
CA ASN A 74 -11.78 3.12 -8.18
C ASN A 74 -12.52 4.39 -7.78
#